data_AF-A0A3E2H5E9-F1
#
_entry.id   AF-A0A3E2H5E9-F1
#
_cell.length_a   1.000
_cell.length_b   1.000
_cell.length_c   1.000
_cell.angle_alpha   90.00
_cell.angle_beta   90.00
_cell.angle_gamma   90.00
#
_symmetry.space_group_name_H-M   'P 1'
#
loop_
_entity.id
_entity.type
_entity.pdbx_description
1 polymer ?
#
loop_
_entity_poly.entity_id
_entity_poly.type
_entity_poly.pdbx_seq_one_letter_code
_entity_poly.pdbx_strand_id
1 'polypeptide(L)'
;MASSYTPAPPESLYPDLKALEASIQAWGRANSYAFAKRDSNNHRVVFTCARFGSYQSKGKRSEVHASRQRKGSSKKCNCKMKMVATVEDSNWRLKVLEPTHNHPANPAIAHPQHRVGALSAEQKAQIVANVRVGMTNNRIIDSIALQQPDTLLKSSDITNITQKARLNDLGGKTPIQ
;
A
#
# COMPACT_ATOMS: atom_id res chain seq x y z
N MET A 1 -23.56 -20.46 -5.54
CA MET A 1 -23.88 -19.02 -5.67
C MET A 1 -22.70 -18.24 -5.11
N ALA A 2 -21.79 -17.72 -5.93
CA ALA A 2 -20.64 -16.96 -5.42
C ALA A 2 -21.14 -15.57 -5.00
N SER A 3 -21.07 -15.26 -3.69
CA SER A 3 -21.27 -13.90 -3.20
C SER A 3 -20.14 -13.01 -3.72
N SER A 4 -20.35 -12.40 -4.88
CA SER A 4 -19.51 -11.32 -5.40
C SER A 4 -19.74 -10.09 -4.54
N TYR A 5 -18.71 -9.61 -3.85
CA TYR A 5 -18.77 -8.33 -3.17
C TYR A 5 -18.48 -7.25 -4.23
N THR A 6 -19.46 -6.40 -4.51
CA THR A 6 -19.53 -5.56 -5.73
C THR A 6 -19.18 -4.08 -5.61
N PRO A 7 -18.73 -3.49 -4.48
CA PRO A 7 -18.50 -2.06 -4.51
C PRO A 7 -17.18 -1.83 -5.30
N ALA A 8 -17.28 -1.08 -6.40
CA ALA A 8 -16.16 -0.53 -7.15
C ALA A 8 -16.16 1.01 -6.96
N PRO A 9 -15.01 1.68 -6.98
CA PRO A 9 -14.98 3.13 -7.01
C PRO A 9 -15.76 3.66 -8.22
N PRO A 10 -16.54 4.76 -8.07
CA PRO A 10 -17.25 5.34 -9.19
C PRO A 10 -16.26 5.86 -10.24
N GLU A 11 -16.60 5.65 -11.52
CA GLU A 11 -15.87 6.22 -12.63
C GLU A 11 -16.01 7.74 -12.62
N SER A 12 -14.91 8.45 -12.81
CA SER A 12 -14.89 9.91 -12.80
C SER A 12 -13.66 10.45 -13.53
N LEU A 13 -13.65 11.77 -13.73
CA LEU A 13 -12.54 12.54 -14.28
C LEU A 13 -11.86 13.32 -13.14
N TYR A 14 -10.54 13.30 -13.13
CA TYR A 14 -9.73 13.93 -12.08
C TYR A 14 -8.71 14.88 -12.71
N PRO A 15 -8.37 15.99 -12.05
CA PRO A 15 -7.40 16.96 -12.60
C PRO A 15 -5.99 16.37 -12.72
N ASP A 16 -5.62 15.46 -11.81
CA ASP A 16 -4.32 14.79 -11.84
C ASP A 16 -4.41 13.37 -11.27
N LEU A 17 -3.33 12.60 -11.47
CA LEU A 17 -3.23 11.22 -11.01
C LEU A 17 -3.27 11.13 -9.46
N LYS A 18 -2.77 12.13 -8.75
CA LYS A 18 -2.71 12.14 -7.28
C LYS A 18 -4.11 12.28 -6.68
N ALA A 19 -4.95 13.14 -7.27
CA ALA A 19 -6.36 13.32 -6.92
C ALA A 19 -7.15 12.04 -7.19
N LEU A 20 -6.90 11.39 -8.33
CA LEU A 20 -7.48 10.08 -8.65
C LEU A 20 -7.08 9.02 -7.62
N GLU A 21 -5.78 8.90 -7.32
CA GLU A 21 -5.25 7.95 -6.33
C GLU A 21 -5.85 8.19 -4.94
N ALA A 22 -5.95 9.44 -4.52
CA ALA A 22 -6.58 9.81 -3.25
C ALA A 22 -8.06 9.40 -3.21
N SER A 23 -8.81 9.67 -4.30
CA SER A 23 -10.22 9.32 -4.41
C SER A 23 -10.46 7.81 -4.29
N ILE A 24 -9.72 6.99 -5.07
CA ILE A 24 -9.90 5.53 -5.02
C ILE A 24 -9.49 4.95 -3.66
N GLN A 25 -8.48 5.51 -2.99
CA GLN A 25 -8.08 5.04 -1.66
C GLN A 25 -9.07 5.48 -0.58
N ALA A 26 -9.62 6.68 -0.66
CA ALA A 26 -10.67 7.16 0.25
C ALA A 26 -11.92 6.28 0.11
N TRP A 27 -12.37 6.04 -1.12
CA TRP A 27 -13.47 5.12 -1.42
C TRP A 27 -13.16 3.71 -0.89
N GLY A 28 -11.93 3.22 -1.10
CA GLY A 28 -11.49 1.92 -0.60
C GLY A 28 -11.55 1.87 0.92
N ARG A 29 -11.02 2.87 1.62
CA ARG A 29 -11.02 2.96 3.08
C ARG A 29 -12.44 2.93 3.64
N ALA A 30 -13.37 3.68 3.05
CA ALA A 30 -14.78 3.70 3.44
C ALA A 30 -15.47 2.34 3.23
N ASN A 31 -15.11 1.62 2.16
CA ASN A 31 -15.68 0.31 1.81
C ASN A 31 -14.85 -0.88 2.30
N SER A 32 -13.85 -0.66 3.16
CA SER A 32 -12.97 -1.72 3.69
C SER A 32 -12.21 -2.54 2.61
N TYR A 33 -11.78 -1.84 1.55
CA TYR A 33 -10.89 -2.34 0.50
C TYR A 33 -9.65 -1.46 0.39
N ALA A 34 -8.64 -1.92 -0.34
CA ALA A 34 -7.47 -1.12 -0.69
C ALA A 34 -7.03 -1.42 -2.11
N PHE A 35 -6.49 -0.42 -2.78
CA PHE A 35 -6.02 -0.53 -4.16
C PHE A 35 -4.51 -0.38 -4.24
N ALA A 36 -3.90 -0.94 -5.28
CA ALA A 36 -2.47 -0.85 -5.53
C ALA A 36 -2.23 -0.59 -7.01
N LYS A 37 -1.23 0.25 -7.31
CA LYS A 37 -0.70 0.44 -8.65
C LYS A 37 -0.03 -0.86 -9.10
N ARG A 38 -0.48 -1.41 -10.23
CA ARG A 38 0.00 -2.68 -10.77
C ARG A 38 0.95 -2.47 -11.94
N ASP A 39 0.63 -1.50 -12.77
CA ASP A 39 1.34 -1.13 -14.00
C ASP A 39 1.15 0.37 -14.23
N SER A 40 2.13 1.02 -14.84
CA SER A 40 2.08 2.45 -15.12
C SER A 40 2.98 2.84 -16.27
N ASN A 41 2.47 3.71 -17.14
CA ASN A 41 3.22 4.50 -18.10
C ASN A 41 2.74 5.96 -18.05
N ASN A 42 3.25 6.82 -18.94
CA ASN A 42 2.96 8.25 -18.93
C ASN A 42 1.48 8.61 -19.18
N HIS A 43 0.70 7.72 -19.80
CA HIS A 43 -0.68 7.99 -20.20
C HIS A 43 -1.71 7.03 -19.60
N ARG A 44 -1.26 6.01 -18.87
CA ARG A 44 -2.08 4.92 -18.35
C ARG A 44 -1.50 4.37 -17.06
N VAL A 45 -2.37 4.18 -16.08
CA VAL A 45 -2.05 3.49 -14.82
C VAL A 45 -3.11 2.43 -14.55
N VAL A 46 -2.68 1.22 -14.24
CA VAL A 46 -3.59 0.13 -13.85
C VAL A 46 -3.60 0.02 -12.34
N PHE A 47 -4.78 0.12 -11.75
CA PHE A 47 -4.99 -0.15 -10.34
C PHE A 47 -5.74 -1.48 -10.16
N THR A 48 -5.35 -2.21 -9.12
CA THR A 48 -5.98 -3.48 -8.77
C THR A 48 -6.26 -3.52 -7.27
N CYS A 49 -7.17 -4.38 -6.84
CA CYS A 49 -7.29 -4.68 -5.41
C CYS A 49 -5.93 -5.10 -4.80
N ALA A 50 -5.67 -4.74 -3.55
CA ALA A 50 -4.48 -5.15 -2.80
C ALA A 50 -4.29 -6.69 -2.76
N ARG A 51 -5.39 -7.45 -2.88
CA ARG A 51 -5.40 -8.92 -2.86
C ARG A 51 -5.48 -9.52 -4.29
N PHE A 52 -5.24 -8.70 -5.32
CA PHE A 52 -5.31 -9.11 -6.72
C PHE A 52 -4.29 -10.18 -7.11
N GLY A 53 -4.74 -11.12 -7.93
CA GLY A 53 -3.94 -12.18 -8.52
C GLY A 53 -3.39 -13.19 -7.50
N SER A 54 -2.38 -13.95 -7.89
CA SER A 54 -1.71 -14.91 -7.03
C SER A 54 -0.32 -14.42 -6.59
N TYR A 55 0.22 -15.02 -5.53
CA TYR A 55 1.62 -14.81 -5.17
C TYR A 55 2.51 -15.34 -6.28
N GLN A 56 3.52 -14.55 -6.63
CA GLN A 56 4.53 -14.91 -7.61
C GLN A 56 5.87 -14.90 -6.88
N SER A 57 6.61 -16.00 -6.91
CA SER A 57 7.90 -16.17 -6.22
C SER A 57 9.06 -15.41 -6.88
N LYS A 58 8.76 -14.48 -7.81
CA LYS A 58 9.69 -13.76 -8.70
C LYS A 58 10.65 -12.77 -8.00
N GLY A 59 10.92 -12.93 -6.71
CA GLY A 59 11.89 -12.14 -5.95
C GLY A 59 12.65 -12.95 -4.91
N LYS A 60 12.51 -14.28 -4.91
CA LYS A 60 13.37 -15.13 -4.11
C LYS A 60 14.77 -15.11 -4.71
N ARG A 61 15.77 -14.79 -3.90
CA ARG A 61 17.18 -14.94 -4.28
C ARG A 61 17.43 -16.42 -4.48
N SER A 62 17.57 -16.85 -5.74
CA SER A 62 17.85 -18.23 -6.12
C SER A 62 19.12 -18.76 -5.45
N GLU A 63 20.08 -17.87 -5.22
CA GLU A 63 21.36 -18.13 -4.53
C GLU A 63 21.20 -18.48 -3.04
N VAL A 64 20.10 -18.09 -2.41
CA VAL A 64 19.86 -18.35 -0.97
C VAL A 64 19.11 -19.66 -0.82
N HIS A 65 19.73 -20.62 -0.13
CA HIS A 65 19.15 -21.92 0.18
C HIS A 65 17.73 -21.81 0.78
N ALA A 66 16.82 -22.70 0.38
CA ALA A 66 15.41 -22.63 0.73
C ALA A 66 15.13 -22.60 2.23
N SER A 67 15.96 -23.24 3.06
CA SER A 67 15.86 -23.21 4.53
C SER A 67 16.13 -21.83 5.13
N ARG A 68 16.93 -21.00 4.45
CA ARG A 68 17.27 -19.62 4.84
C ARG A 68 16.34 -18.58 4.21
N GLN A 69 15.43 -19.01 3.33
CA GLN A 69 14.41 -18.13 2.76
C GLN A 69 13.26 -17.96 3.76
N ARG A 70 12.80 -16.71 3.93
CA ARG A 70 11.63 -16.42 4.77
C ARG A 70 10.40 -17.12 4.20
N LYS A 71 9.76 -17.98 5.01
CA LYS A 71 8.44 -18.54 4.71
C LYS A 71 7.37 -17.46 4.93
N GLY A 72 7.03 -16.74 3.87
CA GLY A 72 5.98 -15.73 3.89
C GLY A 72 4.62 -16.29 3.48
N SER A 73 3.54 -15.74 4.03
CA SER A 73 2.19 -15.93 3.51
C SER A 73 1.76 -14.68 2.72
N SER A 74 1.22 -14.90 1.53
CA SER A 74 0.65 -13.81 0.73
C SER A 74 -0.80 -13.57 1.12
N LYS A 75 -1.22 -12.30 1.14
CA LYS A 75 -2.63 -11.93 1.30
C LYS A 75 -3.42 -11.94 -0.02
N LYS A 76 -2.74 -12.15 -1.15
CA LYS A 76 -3.36 -12.28 -2.47
C LYS A 76 -4.25 -13.51 -2.53
N CYS A 77 -5.47 -13.35 -3.04
CA CYS A 77 -6.49 -14.41 -3.09
C CYS A 77 -7.13 -14.54 -4.48
N ASN A 78 -6.38 -14.18 -5.53
CA ASN A 78 -6.85 -14.16 -6.91
C ASN A 78 -8.06 -13.24 -7.13
N CYS A 79 -8.12 -12.13 -6.37
CA CYS A 79 -9.11 -11.08 -6.61
C CYS A 79 -8.96 -10.55 -8.03
N LYS A 80 -10.08 -10.26 -8.70
CA LYS A 80 -10.12 -9.80 -10.08
C LYS A 80 -10.35 -8.29 -10.22
N MET A 81 -10.84 -7.62 -9.17
CA MET A 81 -11.09 -6.18 -9.14
C MET A 81 -9.92 -5.38 -9.75
N LYS A 82 -10.22 -4.68 -10.83
CA LYS A 82 -9.27 -3.97 -11.67
C LYS A 82 -9.91 -2.73 -12.29
N MET A 83 -9.14 -1.66 -12.30
CA MET A 83 -9.51 -0.39 -12.92
C MET A 83 -8.30 0.19 -13.65
N VAL A 84 -8.55 1.07 -14.59
CA VAL A 84 -7.55 1.76 -15.38
C VAL A 84 -7.79 3.26 -15.29
N ALA A 85 -6.72 4.00 -15.04
CA ALA A 85 -6.69 5.44 -15.17
C ALA A 85 -5.98 5.79 -16.49
N THR A 86 -6.60 6.61 -17.33
CA THR A 86 -6.03 7.06 -18.61
C THR A 86 -6.08 8.56 -18.73
N VAL A 87 -5.09 9.16 -19.38
CA VAL A 87 -5.09 10.59 -19.67
C VAL A 87 -6.14 10.90 -20.74
N GLU A 88 -6.97 11.91 -20.50
CA GLU A 88 -8.02 12.42 -21.38
C GLU A 88 -8.08 13.93 -21.24
N ASP A 89 -7.78 14.67 -22.31
CA ASP A 89 -7.81 16.15 -22.35
C ASP A 89 -7.10 16.83 -21.17
N SER A 90 -5.85 16.41 -20.90
CA SER A 90 -5.03 16.87 -19.76
C SER A 90 -5.53 16.46 -18.37
N ASN A 91 -6.67 15.76 -18.29
CA ASN A 91 -7.21 15.17 -17.06
C ASN A 91 -6.96 13.66 -17.02
N TRP A 92 -7.32 13.01 -15.92
CA TRP A 92 -7.22 11.58 -15.71
C TRP A 92 -8.60 10.96 -15.54
N ARG A 93 -9.01 10.10 -16.47
CA ARG A 93 -10.26 9.34 -16.39
C ARG A 93 -10.03 7.99 -15.73
N LEU A 94 -10.83 7.69 -14.71
CA LEU A 94 -10.91 6.36 -14.11
C LEU A 94 -12.01 5.53 -14.81
N LYS A 95 -11.66 4.34 -15.28
CA LYS A 95 -12.60 3.32 -15.79
C LYS A 95 -12.43 2.01 -15.04
N VAL A 96 -13.55 1.38 -14.67
CA VAL A 96 -13.57 0.07 -14.04
C VAL A 96 -13.55 -1.00 -15.14
N LEU A 97 -12.54 -1.87 -15.11
CA LEU A 97 -12.43 -2.98 -16.06
C LEU A 97 -13.11 -4.24 -15.53
N GLU A 98 -13.05 -4.44 -14.22
CA GLU A 98 -13.62 -5.60 -13.54
C GLU A 98 -14.00 -5.16 -12.11
N PRO A 99 -15.29 -5.09 -11.76
CA PRO A 99 -15.76 -4.63 -10.45
C PRO A 99 -15.78 -5.74 -9.38
N THR A 100 -15.41 -6.98 -9.69
CA THR A 100 -15.67 -8.10 -8.79
C THR A 100 -14.58 -8.32 -7.73
N HIS A 101 -14.97 -8.33 -6.46
CA HIS A 101 -14.19 -8.93 -5.38
C HIS A 101 -14.66 -10.36 -5.08
N ASN A 102 -13.69 -11.26 -4.89
CA ASN A 102 -13.91 -12.66 -4.48
C ASN A 102 -13.56 -12.90 -3.00
N HIS A 103 -13.48 -11.83 -2.21
CA HIS A 103 -13.16 -11.88 -0.79
C HIS A 103 -13.97 -10.81 -0.05
N PRO A 104 -14.28 -11.02 1.24
CA PRO A 104 -14.94 -10.01 2.04
C PRO A 104 -14.02 -8.80 2.24
N ALA A 105 -14.64 -7.68 2.62
CA ALA A 105 -13.94 -6.48 3.03
C ALA A 105 -13.14 -6.71 4.32
N ASN A 106 -12.06 -5.98 4.52
CA ASN A 106 -11.19 -6.07 5.69
C ASN A 106 -10.98 -4.66 6.29
N PRO A 107 -10.85 -4.55 7.62
CA PRO A 107 -10.68 -3.24 8.25
C PRO A 107 -9.44 -2.53 7.72
N ALA A 108 -9.48 -1.20 7.65
CA ALA A 108 -8.40 -0.38 7.08
C ALA A 108 -7.02 -0.71 7.67
N ILE A 109 -6.94 -1.02 8.97
CA ILE A 109 -5.69 -1.41 9.65
C ILE A 109 -5.08 -2.72 9.14
N ALA A 110 -5.80 -3.54 8.38
CA ALA A 110 -5.26 -4.71 7.71
C ALA A 110 -4.43 -4.34 6.46
N HIS A 111 -4.69 -3.18 5.86
CA HIS A 111 -4.12 -2.77 4.59
C HIS A 111 -2.95 -1.79 4.77
N PRO A 112 -1.72 -2.14 4.33
CA PRO A 112 -0.58 -1.22 4.38
C PRO A 112 -0.81 0.11 3.66
N GLN A 113 -1.66 0.12 2.63
CA GLN A 113 -2.03 1.33 1.88
C GLN A 113 -2.71 2.39 2.76
N HIS A 114 -3.54 1.95 3.71
CA HIS A 114 -4.22 2.83 4.66
C HIS A 114 -3.40 3.10 5.92
N ARG A 115 -2.24 2.46 6.04
CA ARG A 115 -1.25 2.68 7.11
C ARG A 115 -0.06 3.47 6.55
N VAL A 116 1.01 2.77 6.19
CA VAL A 116 2.26 3.36 5.65
C VAL A 116 2.04 4.15 4.35
N GLY A 117 1.08 3.72 3.52
CA GLY A 117 0.75 4.40 2.26
C GLY A 117 0.09 5.76 2.46
N ALA A 118 -0.67 5.93 3.55
CA ALA A 118 -1.34 7.17 3.90
C ALA A 118 -0.43 8.18 4.64
N LEU A 119 0.73 7.73 5.14
CA LEU A 119 1.68 8.61 5.80
C LEU A 119 2.35 9.58 4.82
N SER A 120 2.38 10.86 5.19
CA SER A 120 3.16 11.91 4.53
C SER A 120 4.68 11.66 4.66
N ALA A 121 5.47 12.42 3.89
CA ALA A 121 6.93 12.35 3.98
C ALA A 121 7.42 12.83 5.35
N GLU A 122 6.79 13.88 5.88
CA GLU A 122 7.07 14.50 7.16
C GLU A 122 6.79 13.52 8.31
N GLN A 123 5.66 12.81 8.27
CA GLN A 123 5.33 11.79 9.27
C GLN A 123 6.34 10.64 9.26
N LYS A 124 6.76 10.20 8.07
CA LYS A 124 7.80 9.16 7.95
C LYS A 124 9.14 9.65 8.52
N ALA A 125 9.52 10.90 8.26
CA ALA A 125 10.73 11.51 8.82
C ALA A 125 10.64 11.62 10.35
N GLN A 126 9.48 12.02 10.88
CA GLN A 126 9.23 12.08 12.32
C GLN A 126 9.37 10.70 12.98
N ILE A 127 8.81 9.64 12.39
CA ILE A 127 8.99 8.26 12.86
C ILE A 127 10.48 7.90 12.94
N VAL A 128 11.26 8.21 11.89
CA VAL A 128 12.69 7.92 11.86
C VAL A 128 13.46 8.72 12.92
N ALA A 129 13.17 10.01 13.08
CA ALA A 129 13.78 10.86 14.11
C ALA A 129 13.49 10.33 15.52
N ASN A 130 12.24 9.94 15.76
CA ASN A 130 11.77 9.36 17.01
C ASN A 130 12.49 8.05 17.37
N VAL A 131 12.74 7.17 16.39
CA VAL A 131 13.55 5.96 16.60
C VAL A 131 15.02 6.31 16.87
N ARG A 132 15.58 7.32 16.19
CA ARG A 132 16.98 7.75 16.39
C ARG A 132 17.25 8.26 17.81
N VAL A 133 16.26 8.88 18.46
CA VAL A 133 16.36 9.30 19.87
C VAL A 133 16.01 8.18 20.87
N GLY A 134 15.82 6.95 20.39
CA GLY A 134 15.63 5.77 21.25
C GLY A 134 14.20 5.56 21.75
N MET A 135 13.18 6.22 21.18
CA MET A 135 11.80 5.94 21.57
C MET A 135 11.35 4.54 21.13
N THR A 136 10.60 3.87 22.00
CA THR A 136 10.04 2.55 21.71
C THR A 136 8.89 2.66 20.72
N ASN A 137 8.69 1.63 19.89
CA ASN A 137 7.66 1.63 18.85
C ASN A 137 6.26 1.99 19.38
N ASN A 138 5.88 1.49 20.57
CA ASN A 138 4.57 1.82 21.15
C ASN A 138 4.47 3.31 21.50
N ARG A 139 5.50 3.91 22.10
CA ARG A 139 5.50 5.36 22.38
C ARG A 139 5.46 6.21 21.13
N ILE A 140 6.08 5.75 20.04
CA ILE A 140 5.99 6.41 18.74
C ILE A 140 4.56 6.34 18.19
N ILE A 141 3.90 5.19 18.30
CA ILE A 141 2.49 5.04 17.91
C ILE A 141 1.62 5.98 18.73
N ASP A 142 1.78 6.00 20.05
CA ASP A 142 1.00 6.84 20.95
C ASP A 142 1.19 8.33 20.64
N SER A 143 2.45 8.76 20.44
CA SER A 143 2.78 10.14 20.08
C SER A 143 2.15 10.57 18.76
N ILE A 144 2.16 9.70 17.75
CA ILE A 144 1.55 9.98 16.44
C ILE A 144 0.03 9.99 16.56
N ALA A 145 -0.55 9.07 17.31
CA ALA A 145 -1.99 9.01 17.53
C ALA A 145 -2.53 10.24 18.27
N LEU A 146 -1.77 10.80 19.22
CA LEU A 146 -2.11 12.04 19.90
C LEU A 146 -2.12 13.25 18.96
N GLN A 147 -1.20 13.30 18.00
CA GLN A 147 -1.13 14.39 17.02
C GLN A 147 -2.15 14.21 15.89
N GLN A 148 -2.44 12.96 15.52
CA GLN A 148 -3.24 12.60 14.35
C GLN A 148 -4.04 11.30 14.59
N PRO A 149 -5.22 11.40 15.23
CA PRO A 149 -6.00 10.24 15.68
C PRO A 149 -6.42 9.25 14.58
N ASP A 150 -6.56 9.72 13.33
CA ASP A 150 -6.97 8.87 12.20
C ASP A 150 -5.82 8.03 11.61
N THR A 151 -4.59 8.24 12.09
CA THR A 151 -3.40 7.53 11.61
C THR A 151 -3.37 6.09 12.11
N LEU A 152 -3.37 5.15 11.17
CA LEU A 152 -3.32 3.72 11.46
C LEU A 152 -1.89 3.21 11.38
N LEU A 153 -1.34 2.68 12.47
CA LEU A 153 0.01 2.12 12.51
C LEU A 153 0.10 0.82 13.30
N LYS A 154 1.08 -0.01 12.92
CA LYS A 154 1.55 -1.16 13.68
C LYS A 154 3.02 -0.98 14.02
N SER A 155 3.47 -1.63 15.08
CA SER A 155 4.90 -1.67 15.43
C SER A 155 5.78 -2.16 14.28
N SER A 156 5.29 -3.13 13.49
CA SER A 156 5.99 -3.60 12.29
C SER A 156 6.12 -2.56 11.19
N ASP A 157 5.18 -1.61 11.09
CA ASP A 157 5.27 -0.51 10.13
C ASP A 157 6.43 0.42 10.49
N ILE A 158 6.62 0.75 11.78
CA ILE A 158 7.76 1.56 12.26
C ILE A 158 9.09 0.89 11.95
N THR A 159 9.19 -0.42 12.24
CA THR A 159 10.40 -1.20 11.93
C THR A 159 10.69 -1.18 10.42
N ASN A 160 9.68 -1.39 9.58
CA ASN A 160 9.84 -1.38 8.11
C ASN A 160 10.24 0.01 7.58
N ILE A 161 9.63 1.09 8.09
CA ILE A 161 9.97 2.47 7.71
C ILE A 161 11.42 2.78 8.07
N THR A 162 11.83 2.46 9.30
CA THR A 162 13.19 2.69 9.79
C THR A 162 14.21 1.87 9.01
N GLN A 163 13.91 0.60 8.74
CA GLN A 163 14.79 -0.26 7.94
C GLN A 163 14.96 0.29 6.52
N LYS A 164 13.88 0.77 5.89
CA LYS A 164 13.95 1.40 4.58
C LYS A 164 14.81 2.66 4.59
N ALA A 165 14.66 3.52 5.61
CA ALA A 165 15.50 4.70 5.77
C ALA A 165 16.99 4.34 5.91
N ARG A 166 17.32 3.37 6.78
CA ARG A 166 18.70 2.88 6.93
C ARG A 166 19.29 2.34 5.64
N LEU A 167 18.51 1.56 4.87
CA LEU A 167 18.97 1.02 3.58
C LEU A 167 19.25 2.13 2.55
N ASN A 168 18.44 3.19 2.56
CA ASN A 168 18.67 4.37 1.71
C ASN A 168 19.93 5.12 2.14
N ASP A 169 20.12 5.34 3.45
CA ASP A 169 21.30 6.01 4.01
C ASP A 169 22.61 5.27 3.65
N LEU A 170 22.56 3.93 3.60
CA LEU A 170 23.70 3.09 3.23
C LEU A 170 24.01 3.09 1.72
N GLY A 171 23.15 3.66 0.87
CA GLY A 171 23.37 3.70 -0.58
C GLY A 171 23.60 2.32 -1.23
N GLY A 172 23.05 1.24 -0.64
CA GLY A 172 23.27 -0.14 -1.09
C GLY A 172 24.51 -0.84 -0.51
N LYS A 173 25.29 -0.19 0.35
CA LYS A 173 26.43 -0.80 1.07
C LYS A 173 25.95 -1.59 2.29
N THR A 174 26.69 -2.64 2.66
CA THR A 174 26.40 -3.33 3.93
C THR A 174 27.03 -2.56 5.09
N PRO A 175 26.46 -2.59 6.32
CA PRO A 175 26.98 -1.84 7.47
C PRO A 175 28.44 -2.16 7.89
N ILE A 176 29.08 -3.15 7.26
CA ILE A 176 30.44 -3.63 7.57
C ILE A 176 31.48 -3.10 6.54
N GLN A 177 31.04 -2.40 5.49
CA GLN A 177 31.91 -1.83 4.45
C GLN A 177 32.03 -0.31 4.59
#